data_AF-A0A1G6CQT9-F1
#
_entry.id   AF-A0A1G6CQT9-F1
#
_cell.length_a   1.000
_cell.length_b   1.000
_cell.length_c   1.000
_cell.angle_alpha   90.00
_cell.angle_beta   90.00
_cell.angle_gamma   90.00
#
_symmetry.space_group_name_H-M   'P 1'
#
loop_
_entity.id
_entity.type
_entity.pdbx_description
1 polymer ?
#
loop_
_entity_poly.entity_id
_entity_poly.type
_entity_poly.pdbx_seq_one_letter_code
_entity_poly.pdbx_strand_id
1 'polypeptide(L)'
;MELSSLKKEYQLVTQDHIDKFIELSHINPSLVLVEEYWITSDKTLGNRCAYFEAYHQAEEYAYLLAANRAALNTDNKKPFMIKLNGRETTVDGHLNDFFEGKFTI
;
A
#
# COMPACT_ATOMS: atom_id res chain seq x y z
N MET A 1 0.47 13.26 17.25
CA MET A 1 -0.32 13.47 16.01
C MET A 1 -0.74 12.09 15.53
N GLU A 2 -1.62 11.40 16.27
CA GLU A 2 -1.22 10.03 16.64
C GLU A 2 -1.62 8.89 15.71
N LEU A 3 -2.86 8.82 15.22
CA LEU A 3 -3.32 7.72 14.35
C LEU A 3 -4.40 8.21 13.38
N SER A 4 -5.29 9.09 13.87
CA SER A 4 -6.35 9.71 13.07
C SER A 4 -5.83 10.56 11.92
N SER A 5 -4.72 11.27 12.11
CA SER A 5 -4.06 12.07 11.05
C SER A 5 -3.45 11.18 9.98
N LEU A 6 -2.68 10.14 10.37
CA LEU A 6 -2.08 9.19 9.44
C LEU A 6 -3.14 8.41 8.65
N LYS A 7 -4.25 8.03 9.30
CA LYS A 7 -5.38 7.38 8.63
C LYS A 7 -6.02 8.29 7.58
N LYS A 8 -6.19 9.59 7.90
CA LYS A 8 -6.69 10.59 6.94
C LYS A 8 -5.74 10.75 5.76
N GLU A 9 -4.45 10.85 6.03
CA GLU A 9 -3.43 10.97 4.99
C GLU A 9 -3.46 9.74 4.07
N TYR A 10 -3.50 8.54 4.63
CA TYR A 10 -3.63 7.29 3.89
C TYR A 10 -4.88 7.26 3.01
N GLN A 11 -6.03 7.69 3.52
CA GLN A 11 -7.27 7.77 2.75
C GLN A 11 -7.16 8.76 1.59
N LEU A 12 -6.57 9.93 1.81
CA LEU A 12 -6.39 10.95 0.77
C LEU A 12 -5.45 10.46 -0.34
N VAL A 13 -4.34 9.84 0.03
CA VAL A 13 -3.38 9.29 -0.95
C VAL A 13 -4.00 8.14 -1.73
N THR A 14 -4.71 7.23 -1.06
CA THR A 14 -5.41 6.12 -1.72
C THR A 14 -6.43 6.64 -2.73
N GLN A 15 -7.19 7.67 -2.36
CA GLN A 15 -8.18 8.27 -3.25
C GLN A 15 -7.52 8.87 -4.49
N ASP A 16 -6.45 9.65 -4.32
CA ASP A 16 -5.71 10.26 -5.44
C ASP A 16 -5.13 9.21 -6.41
N HIS A 17 -4.58 8.11 -5.89
CA HIS A 17 -4.10 7.01 -6.72
C HIS A 17 -5.22 6.32 -7.51
N ILE A 18 -6.36 6.05 -6.86
CA ILE A 18 -7.50 5.38 -7.49
C ILE A 18 -8.16 6.25 -8.54
N ASP A 19 -8.32 7.56 -8.28
CA ASP A 19 -8.90 8.49 -9.25
C ASP A 19 -8.05 8.54 -10.53
N LYS A 20 -6.73 8.65 -10.38
CA LYS A 20 -5.78 8.59 -11.51
C LYS A 20 -5.84 7.25 -12.24
N PHE A 21 -5.93 6.15 -11.51
CA PHE A 21 -6.04 4.82 -12.12
C PHE A 21 -7.33 4.67 -12.94
N ILE A 22 -8.47 5.14 -12.43
CA ILE A 22 -9.74 5.11 -13.16
C ILE A 22 -9.62 5.91 -14.46
N GLU A 23 -9.08 7.13 -14.40
CA GLU A 23 -8.86 7.96 -15.60
C GLU A 23 -7.99 7.25 -16.65
N LEU A 24 -6.87 6.67 -16.22
CA LEU A 24 -5.96 5.95 -17.11
C LEU A 24 -6.57 4.64 -17.65
N SER A 25 -7.40 3.97 -16.85
CA SER A 25 -8.06 2.71 -17.25
C SER A 25 -9.07 2.90 -18.39
N HIS A 26 -9.63 4.10 -18.54
CA HIS A 26 -10.46 4.44 -19.69
C HIS A 26 -9.67 4.47 -21.01
N ILE A 27 -8.37 4.73 -20.95
CA ILE A 27 -7.46 4.74 -22.11
C ILE A 27 -6.86 3.34 -22.30
N ASN A 28 -6.43 2.70 -21.23
CA ASN A 28 -5.85 1.36 -21.24
C ASN A 28 -6.57 0.44 -20.24
N PRO A 29 -7.57 -0.36 -20.70
CA PRO A 29 -8.32 -1.25 -19.82
C PRO A 29 -7.51 -2.40 -19.21
N SER A 30 -6.34 -2.73 -19.76
CA SER A 30 -5.47 -3.78 -19.20
C SER A 30 -4.50 -3.26 -18.14
N LEU A 31 -4.52 -1.94 -17.88
CA LEU A 31 -3.66 -1.32 -16.88
C LEU A 31 -3.97 -1.88 -15.49
N VAL A 32 -2.91 -2.13 -14.73
CA VAL A 32 -2.97 -2.63 -13.37
C VAL A 32 -2.19 -1.67 -12.47
N LEU A 33 -2.82 -1.24 -11.39
CA LEU A 33 -2.23 -0.41 -10.35
C LEU A 33 -1.70 -1.29 -9.22
N VAL A 34 -0.45 -1.08 -8.83
CA VAL A 34 0.12 -1.59 -7.57
C VAL A 34 0.37 -0.42 -6.65
N GLU A 35 -0.08 -0.53 -5.41
CA GLU A 35 0.11 0.49 -4.38
C GLU A 35 0.81 -0.12 -3.17
N GLU A 36 1.70 0.65 -2.56
CA GLU A 36 2.44 0.28 -1.36
C GLU A 36 2.29 1.39 -0.33
N TYR A 37 1.99 1.02 0.91
CA TYR A 37 1.84 1.92 2.05
C TYR A 37 2.59 1.37 3.25
N TRP A 38 3.27 2.21 4.02
CA TRP A 38 3.95 1.78 5.24
C TRP A 38 4.15 2.91 6.24
N ILE A 39 4.37 2.56 7.50
CA ILE A 39 4.78 3.51 8.53
C ILE A 39 6.30 3.50 8.65
N THR A 40 6.90 4.68 8.53
CA THR A 40 8.34 4.90 8.71
C THR A 40 8.71 4.99 10.20
N SER A 41 10.01 4.92 10.50
CA SER A 41 10.51 5.00 11.88
C SER A 41 10.20 6.33 12.58
N ASP A 42 10.02 7.41 11.84
CA ASP A 42 9.61 8.73 12.34
C ASP A 42 8.09 8.90 12.42
N LYS A 43 7.32 7.81 12.29
CA LYS A 43 5.85 7.77 12.34
C LYS A 43 5.18 8.64 11.27
N THR A 44 5.75 8.64 10.06
CA THR A 44 5.13 9.25 8.87
C THR A 44 4.60 8.14 7.95
N LEU A 45 3.68 8.51 7.06
CA LEU A 45 3.16 7.60 6.04
C LEU A 45 4.08 7.63 4.82
N GLY A 46 4.73 6.50 4.52
CA GLY A 46 5.34 6.29 3.22
C GLY A 46 4.34 5.66 2.26
N ASN A 47 4.37 6.11 1.01
CA ASN A 47 3.53 5.57 -0.06
C ASN A 47 4.29 5.47 -1.38
N ARG A 48 3.89 4.52 -2.22
CA ARG A 48 4.35 4.37 -3.60
C ARG A 48 3.22 3.80 -4.46
N CYS A 49 3.16 4.18 -5.72
CA CYS A 49 2.34 3.50 -6.71
C CYS A 49 3.15 3.20 -7.98
N ALA A 50 2.73 2.16 -8.70
CA ALA A 50 3.29 1.75 -9.98
C ALA A 50 2.17 1.21 -10.89
N TYR A 51 2.33 1.39 -12.20
CA TYR A 51 1.39 0.92 -13.20
C TYR A 51 2.03 -0.13 -14.09
N PHE A 52 1.26 -1.16 -14.45
CA PHE A 52 1.70 -2.26 -15.28
C PHE A 52 0.67 -2.55 -16.36
N GLU A 53 1.13 -2.96 -17.54
CA GLU A 53 0.24 -3.31 -18.66
C GLU A 53 -0.30 -4.75 -18.57
N ALA A 54 0.32 -5.57 -17.70
CA ALA A 54 -0.01 -6.97 -17.52
C ALA A 54 -0.11 -7.34 -16.04
N TYR A 55 -1.18 -8.07 -15.70
CA TYR A 55 -1.49 -8.44 -14.31
C TYR A 55 -0.41 -9.33 -13.66
N HIS A 56 0.19 -10.26 -14.40
CA HIS A 56 1.26 -11.11 -13.86
C HIS A 56 2.49 -10.30 -13.42
N GLN A 57 2.88 -9.28 -14.19
CA GLN A 57 4.00 -8.40 -13.82
C GLN A 57 3.68 -7.59 -12.56
N ALA A 58 2.43 -7.14 -12.44
CA ALA A 58 1.94 -6.43 -11.27
C ALA A 58 1.96 -7.33 -10.02
N GLU A 59 1.54 -8.60 -10.13
CA GLU A 59 1.60 -9.58 -9.05
C GLU A 59 3.04 -9.89 -8.63
N GLU A 60 3.94 -10.14 -9.58
CA GLU A 60 5.36 -10.37 -9.30
C GLU A 60 5.98 -9.18 -8.57
N TYR A 61 5.67 -7.97 -9.03
CA TYR A 61 6.15 -6.75 -8.38
C TYR A 61 5.57 -6.58 -6.96
N ALA A 62 4.27 -6.80 -6.78
CA ALA A 62 3.63 -6.75 -5.47
C ALA A 62 4.24 -7.76 -4.50
N TYR A 63 4.53 -8.98 -4.97
CA TYR A 63 5.20 -10.00 -4.17
C TYR A 63 6.63 -9.59 -3.75
N LEU A 64 7.40 -8.99 -4.66
CA LEU A 64 8.75 -8.50 -4.36
C LEU A 64 8.73 -7.38 -3.32
N LEU A 65 7.78 -6.45 -3.42
CA LEU A 65 7.59 -5.40 -2.43
C LEU A 65 7.22 -5.98 -1.05
N ALA A 66 6.30 -6.94 -1.03
CA ALA A 66 5.89 -7.64 0.18
C ALA A 66 7.07 -8.33 0.87
N ALA A 67 7.84 -9.11 0.10
CA ALA A 67 9.00 -9.82 0.60
C ALA A 67 10.06 -8.85 1.17
N ASN A 68 10.29 -7.73 0.48
CA ASN A 68 11.21 -6.68 0.95
C ASN A 68 10.73 -6.08 2.29
N ARG A 69 9.46 -5.71 2.39
CA ARG A 69 8.90 -5.14 3.63
C ARG A 69 8.92 -6.13 4.78
N ALA A 70 8.54 -7.37 4.54
CA ALA A 70 8.63 -8.43 5.53
C ALA A 70 10.07 -8.61 6.03
N ALA A 71 11.05 -8.60 5.12
CA ALA A 71 12.47 -8.70 5.47
C ALA A 71 12.99 -7.48 6.26
N LEU A 72 12.41 -6.29 6.06
CA LEU A 72 12.77 -5.08 6.82
C LEU A 72 12.00 -4.95 8.14
N ASN A 73 10.93 -5.73 8.33
CA ASN A 73 10.02 -5.72 9.47
C ASN A 73 10.28 -6.89 10.45
N THR A 74 11.54 -7.27 10.66
CA THR A 74 11.90 -8.44 11.49
C THR A 74 11.50 -8.32 12.96
N ASP A 75 11.28 -7.09 13.45
CA ASP A 75 10.83 -6.79 14.80
C ASP A 75 9.31 -6.60 14.90
N ASN A 76 8.58 -6.77 13.79
CA ASN A 76 7.15 -6.44 13.68
C ASN A 76 6.86 -5.02 14.18
N LYS A 77 7.67 -4.03 13.77
CA LYS A 77 7.48 -2.61 14.12
C LYS A 77 7.35 -1.66 12.92
N LYS A 78 7.18 -2.19 11.73
CA LYS A 78 7.07 -1.43 10.48
C LYS A 78 5.85 -1.93 9.72
N PRO A 79 4.64 -1.57 10.17
CA PRO A 79 3.43 -2.02 9.52
C PRO A 79 3.37 -1.49 8.08
N PHE A 80 2.89 -2.33 7.18
CA PHE A 80 2.80 -2.05 5.75
C PHE A 80 1.57 -2.71 5.11
N MET A 81 1.25 -2.29 3.90
CA MET A 81 0.17 -2.84 3.09
C MET A 81 0.51 -2.69 1.62
N ILE A 82 0.13 -3.71 0.85
CA ILE A 82 0.24 -3.67 -0.60
C ILE A 82 -1.12 -3.95 -1.21
N LYS A 83 -1.50 -3.15 -2.19
CA LYS A 83 -2.75 -3.29 -2.94
C LYS A 83 -2.49 -3.50 -4.43
N LEU A 84 -3.38 -4.28 -5.04
CA LEU A 84 -3.51 -4.49 -6.48
C LEU A 84 -4.90 -3.98 -6.90
N ASN A 85 -4.96 -2.98 -7.79
CA ASN A 85 -6.19 -2.33 -8.23
C ASN A 85 -7.10 -1.92 -7.04
N GLY A 86 -6.51 -1.35 -5.98
CA GLY A 86 -7.22 -0.96 -4.77
C GLY A 86 -7.60 -2.10 -3.81
N ARG A 87 -7.31 -3.36 -4.15
CA ARG A 87 -7.58 -4.53 -3.29
C ARG A 87 -6.32 -4.96 -2.54
N GLU A 88 -6.44 -5.24 -1.25
CA GLU A 88 -5.32 -5.76 -0.47
C GLU A 88 -4.83 -7.11 -1.01
N THR A 89 -3.51 -7.26 -1.05
CA THR A 89 -2.88 -8.54 -1.35
C THR A 89 -2.94 -9.46 -0.12
N THR A 90 -2.64 -10.75 -0.31
CA THR A 90 -2.65 -11.75 0.77
C THR A 90 -1.54 -11.58 1.81
N VAL A 91 -0.66 -10.59 1.64
CA VAL A 91 0.48 -10.37 2.52
C VAL A 91 0.04 -9.50 3.70
N ASP A 92 0.07 -10.10 4.88
CA ASP A 92 -0.29 -9.43 6.13
C ASP A 92 0.89 -8.56 6.63
N GLY A 93 0.71 -7.25 6.58
CA GLY A 93 1.64 -6.27 7.13
C GLY A 93 1.04 -5.46 8.28
N HIS A 94 -0.13 -5.84 8.83
CA HIS A 94 -0.78 -5.22 9.99
C HIS A 94 -1.04 -3.70 9.91
N LEU A 95 -1.00 -3.07 8.72
CA LEU A 95 -1.21 -1.62 8.61
C LEU A 95 -2.65 -1.20 8.95
N ASN A 96 -3.65 -2.02 8.58
CA ASN A 96 -5.02 -1.78 9.02
C ASN A 96 -5.16 -1.91 10.53
N ASP A 97 -4.57 -2.94 11.13
CA ASP A 97 -4.57 -3.12 12.58
C ASP A 97 -3.90 -1.94 13.31
N PHE A 98 -2.84 -1.39 12.72
CA PHE A 98 -2.20 -0.17 13.21
C PHE A 98 -3.17 1.01 13.18
N PHE A 99 -3.82 1.28 12.04
CA PHE A 99 -4.81 2.36 11.92
C PHE A 99 -6.04 2.19 12.82
N GLU A 100 -6.35 0.96 13.24
CA GLU A 100 -7.42 0.64 14.19
C GLU A 100 -6.98 0.68 15.65
N GLY A 101 -5.68 0.87 15.91
CA GLY A 101 -5.10 0.86 17.26
C GLY A 101 -5.02 -0.54 17.89
N LYS A 102 -5.21 -1.60 17.10
CA LYS A 102 -5.07 -3.01 17.50
C LYS A 102 -3.60 -3.46 17.52
N PHE A 103 -2.75 -2.72 16.81
CA PHE A 103 -1.32 -2.96 16.71
C PHE A 103 -0.54 -1.72 17.14
N THR A 104 0.44 -1.90 18.02
CA THR A 104 1.23 -0.80 18.60
C THR A 104 2.72 -1.05 18.37
N ILE A 105 3.39 -0.02 17.85
CA ILE A 105 4.83 0.03 17.56
C ILE A 105 5.66 0.57 18.72
#